data_AF-A0A3E1E8S4-F1
#
_entry.id   AF-A0A3E1E8S4-F1
#
_cell.length_a   1.000
_cell.length_b   1.000
_cell.length_c   1.000
_cell.angle_alpha   90.00
_cell.angle_beta   90.00
_cell.angle_gamma   90.00
#
_symmetry.space_group_name_H-M   'P 1'
#
loop_
_entity.id
_entity.type
_entity.pdbx_description
1 polymer ?
#
loop_
_entity_poly.entity_id
_entity_poly.type
_entity_poly.pdbx_seq_one_letter_code
_entity_poly.pdbx_strand_id
1 'polypeptide(L)'
;MSIPQKIWFPLLAITATVIAVLVSHSDPPESLSSYHLKVESLETEKSTLLTRVEELVQERRNLELKLTALQAQNPAAQQALAAQIPAPQGATSKQYSSRTGTSEKTASSDGETPFAKAVSALASRAGDLNQQFQTMPDKEIPELQYLDEGDWLHLAKAANLDSPEGVRKALADVRQQAKARFAPLLTTALAGFYNDNNAQPPISMAQLKPYFSVPVDDATLARYNIVTDPSGKQKLGSSTYISEGPPVDTVLDSHFEIGLTGWSSNSINQSYTEKNR
;
A
#
# COMPACT_ATOMS: atom_id res chain seq x y z
N MET A 1 -22.43 -17.49 -21.50
CA MET A 1 -22.75 -16.07 -21.34
C MET A 1 -23.72 -15.94 -20.17
N SER A 2 -23.23 -15.47 -19.03
CA SER A 2 -23.97 -14.84 -17.92
C SER A 2 -23.09 -14.94 -16.66
N ILE A 3 -22.40 -13.84 -16.36
CA ILE A 3 -21.76 -13.64 -15.07
C ILE A 3 -22.78 -12.90 -14.18
N PRO A 4 -23.01 -13.35 -12.93
CA PRO A 4 -23.90 -12.70 -11.99
C PRO A 4 -23.12 -11.70 -11.13
N GLN A 5 -23.73 -10.58 -10.77
CA GLN A 5 -23.36 -9.87 -9.53
C GLN A 5 -24.55 -9.09 -9.00
N LYS A 6 -25.35 -9.77 -8.17
CA LYS A 6 -26.13 -9.10 -7.12
C LYS A 6 -25.13 -8.76 -6.01
N ILE A 7 -24.65 -7.52 -5.97
CA ILE A 7 -24.07 -6.96 -4.76
C ILE A 7 -25.18 -6.16 -4.09
N TRP A 8 -25.62 -6.75 -2.97
CA TRP A 8 -26.56 -6.22 -2.03
C TRP A 8 -25.86 -5.09 -1.25
N PHE A 9 -26.30 -3.84 -1.41
CA PHE A 9 -25.94 -2.76 -0.50
C PHE A 9 -26.98 -2.77 0.63
N PRO A 10 -26.62 -3.07 1.89
CA PRO A 10 -27.49 -2.69 2.99
C PRO A 10 -27.32 -1.19 3.25
N LEU A 11 -28.47 -0.51 3.23
CA LEU A 11 -28.70 0.81 3.79
C LEU A 11 -27.86 1.06 5.05
N LEU A 12 -27.13 2.17 5.06
CA LEU A 12 -26.69 2.83 6.28
C LEU A 12 -27.91 3.56 6.87
N ALA A 13 -28.79 2.81 7.54
CA ALA A 13 -29.84 3.37 8.38
C ALA A 13 -29.19 3.84 9.69
N ILE A 14 -28.77 5.10 9.75
CA ILE A 14 -28.44 5.75 11.03
C ILE A 14 -29.76 6.21 11.66
N THR A 15 -30.45 5.30 12.34
CA THR A 15 -31.52 5.69 13.27
C THR A 15 -30.88 5.99 14.63
N ALA A 16 -30.63 7.27 14.90
CA ALA A 16 -30.34 7.70 16.27
C ALA A 16 -31.66 8.08 16.94
N THR A 17 -32.20 7.16 17.74
CA THR A 17 -33.30 7.44 18.66
C THR A 17 -32.75 8.29 19.80
N VAL A 18 -33.17 9.56 19.89
CA VAL A 18 -32.90 10.40 21.07
C VAL A 18 -34.00 10.12 22.09
N ILE A 19 -33.70 9.30 23.10
CA ILE A 19 -34.57 9.17 24.28
C ILE A 19 -34.25 10.32 25.22
N ALA A 20 -35.13 11.32 25.27
CA ALA A 20 -35.13 12.31 26.33
C ALA A 20 -35.71 11.68 27.60
N VAL A 21 -34.85 11.25 28.53
CA VAL A 21 -35.28 10.93 29.91
C VAL A 21 -35.26 12.23 30.71
N LEU A 22 -36.45 12.72 31.03
CA LEU A 22 -36.64 13.81 31.97
C LEU A 22 -36.92 13.21 33.37
N VAL A 23 -36.29 13.85 34.38
CA VAL A 23 -36.66 13.86 35.82
C VAL A 23 -36.03 12.79 36.71
N SER A 24 -34.95 13.17 37.42
CA SER A 24 -34.93 13.47 38.87
C SER A 24 -33.60 13.11 39.55
N HIS A 25 -32.66 14.06 39.61
CA HIS A 25 -31.99 14.56 40.82
C HIS A 25 -30.69 15.28 40.48
N SER A 26 -30.68 16.58 40.80
CA SER A 26 -29.53 17.35 41.30
C SER A 26 -28.23 17.36 40.50
N ASP A 27 -28.19 18.15 39.42
CA ASP A 27 -26.97 18.84 38.97
C ASP A 27 -27.31 20.27 38.51
N PRO A 28 -26.40 21.24 38.68
CA PRO A 28 -26.66 22.66 38.44
C PRO A 28 -26.92 22.94 36.94
N PRO A 29 -27.55 24.06 36.56
CA PRO A 29 -27.91 24.35 35.19
C PRO A 29 -26.66 24.74 34.38
N GLU A 30 -25.85 23.76 33.96
CA GLU A 30 -25.07 23.93 32.74
C GLU A 30 -26.06 24.08 31.60
N SER A 31 -26.24 25.35 31.23
CA SER A 31 -27.28 25.92 30.38
C SER A 31 -27.68 25.01 29.21
N LEU A 32 -28.99 24.94 28.92
CA LEU A 32 -29.53 24.44 27.64
C LEU A 32 -28.75 24.97 26.42
N SER A 33 -28.15 26.15 26.53
CA SER A 33 -27.26 26.75 25.53
C SER A 33 -26.05 25.90 25.17
N SER A 34 -25.40 25.20 26.10
CA SER A 34 -24.25 24.33 25.78
C SER A 34 -24.66 23.11 24.97
N TYR A 35 -25.82 22.53 25.29
CA TYR A 35 -26.41 21.43 24.54
C TYR A 35 -26.86 21.85 23.14
N HIS A 36 -27.51 23.02 23.01
CA HIS A 36 -27.88 23.57 21.71
C HIS A 36 -26.66 23.81 20.81
N LEU A 37 -25.60 24.40 21.36
CA LEU A 37 -24.33 24.62 20.64
C LEU A 37 -23.68 23.30 20.21
N LYS A 38 -23.75 22.26 21.04
CA LYS A 38 -23.18 20.95 20.69
C LYS A 38 -23.96 20.26 19.57
N VAL A 39 -25.29 20.34 19.60
CA VAL A 39 -26.15 19.80 18.53
C VAL A 39 -25.88 20.53 17.21
N GLU A 40 -25.81 21.87 17.23
CA GLU A 40 -25.53 22.67 16.04
C GLU A 40 -24.14 22.37 15.44
N SER A 41 -23.13 22.17 16.30
CA SER A 41 -21.79 21.74 15.88
C SER A 41 -21.81 20.36 15.22
N LEU A 42 -22.56 19.40 15.76
CA LEU A 42 -22.66 18.05 15.21
C LEU A 42 -23.43 18.02 13.88
N GLU A 43 -24.46 18.84 13.74
CA GLU A 43 -25.20 18.99 12.47
C GLU A 43 -24.32 19.59 11.38
N THR A 44 -23.48 20.57 11.74
CA THR A 44 -22.50 21.17 10.83
C THR A 44 -21.44 20.16 10.37
N GLU A 45 -20.91 19.37 11.31
CA GLU A 45 -19.95 18.30 11.02
C GLU A 45 -20.56 17.24 10.09
N LYS A 46 -21.78 16.80 10.37
CA LYS A 46 -22.52 15.86 9.51
C LYS A 46 -22.72 16.40 8.09
N SER A 47 -23.11 17.67 7.95
CA SER A 47 -23.27 18.29 6.63
C SER A 47 -21.95 18.34 5.85
N THR A 48 -20.85 18.62 6.57
CA THR A 48 -19.51 18.66 5.98
C THR A 48 -19.07 17.27 5.52
N LEU A 49 -19.29 16.24 6.32
CA LEU A 49 -18.98 14.85 5.97
C LEU A 49 -19.81 14.35 4.79
N LEU A 50 -21.11 14.68 4.74
CA LEU A 50 -21.97 14.33 3.60
C LEU A 50 -21.44 14.95 2.30
N THR A 51 -21.06 16.22 2.35
CA THR A 51 -20.48 16.92 1.20
C THR A 51 -19.19 16.24 0.73
N ARG A 52 -18.33 15.82 1.67
CA ARG A 52 -17.07 15.14 1.33
C ARG A 52 -17.27 13.76 0.72
N VAL A 53 -18.27 13.00 1.20
CA VAL A 53 -18.63 11.71 0.61
C VAL A 53 -19.13 11.88 -0.82
N GLU A 54 -19.97 12.88 -1.08
CA GLU A 54 -20.45 13.19 -2.43
C GLU A 54 -19.29 13.54 -3.38
N GLU A 55 -18.32 14.34 -2.91
CA GLU A 55 -17.14 14.70 -3.69
C GLU A 55 -16.30 13.47 -4.07
N LEU A 56 -16.03 12.58 -3.11
CA LEU A 56 -15.29 11.34 -3.36
C LEU A 56 -16.01 10.41 -4.33
N VAL A 57 -17.34 10.35 -4.25
CA VAL A 57 -18.17 9.56 -5.20
C VAL A 57 -18.08 10.14 -6.61
N GLN A 58 -18.03 11.46 -6.76
CA GLN A 58 -17.85 12.11 -8.07
C GLN A 58 -16.44 11.90 -8.62
N GLU A 59 -15.42 12.00 -7.76
CA GLU A 59 -14.03 11.76 -8.14
C GLU A 59 -13.84 10.32 -8.64
N ARG A 60 -14.38 9.34 -7.89
CA ARG A 60 -14.37 7.93 -8.29
C ARG A 60 -15.00 7.72 -9.66
N ARG A 61 -16.16 8.37 -9.93
CA ARG A 61 -16.81 8.31 -11.25
C ARG A 61 -15.94 8.90 -12.36
N ASN A 62 -15.29 10.03 -12.11
CA ASN A 62 -14.40 10.67 -13.08
C ASN A 62 -13.17 9.81 -13.38
N LEU A 63 -12.60 9.16 -12.36
CA LEU A 63 -11.48 8.23 -12.54
C LEU A 63 -11.89 7.00 -13.35
N GLU A 64 -13.08 6.45 -13.12
CA GLU A 64 -13.61 5.33 -13.91
C GLU A 64 -13.85 5.71 -15.37
N LEU A 65 -14.38 6.91 -15.64
CA LEU A 65 -14.55 7.41 -17.00
C LEU A 65 -13.20 7.58 -17.71
N LYS A 66 -12.20 8.12 -17.03
CA LYS A 66 -10.83 8.24 -17.57
C LYS A 66 -10.21 6.88 -17.85
N LEU A 67 -10.38 5.92 -16.94
CA LEU A 67 -9.86 4.57 -17.10
C LEU A 67 -10.50 3.87 -18.30
N THR A 68 -11.81 4.00 -18.47
CA THR A 68 -12.56 3.48 -19.62
C THR A 68 -12.09 4.13 -20.93
N ALA A 69 -11.89 5.46 -20.93
CA ALA A 69 -11.42 6.19 -22.11
C ALA A 69 -9.98 5.82 -22.51
N LEU A 70 -9.10 5.56 -21.54
CA LEU A 70 -7.73 5.09 -21.80
C LEU A 70 -7.73 3.65 -22.30
N GLN A 71 -8.58 2.79 -21.72
CA GLN A 71 -8.75 1.41 -22.19
C GLN A 71 -9.30 1.32 -23.61
N ALA A 72 -10.18 2.25 -24.02
CA ALA A 72 -10.69 2.33 -25.38
C ALA A 72 -9.67 2.91 -26.39
N GLN A 73 -8.79 3.81 -25.95
CA GLN A 73 -7.75 4.40 -26.81
C GLN A 73 -6.61 3.43 -27.12
N ASN A 74 -6.24 2.53 -26.21
CA ASN A 74 -5.18 1.54 -26.43
C ASN A 74 -5.38 0.68 -27.70
N PRO A 75 -6.52 0.00 -27.92
CA PRO A 75 -6.74 -0.78 -29.14
C PRO A 75 -6.91 0.09 -30.39
N ALA A 76 -7.49 1.30 -30.27
CA ALA A 76 -7.64 2.21 -31.40
C ALA A 76 -6.29 2.75 -31.90
N ALA A 77 -5.36 3.07 -30.98
CA ALA A 77 -3.99 3.46 -31.31
C ALA A 77 -3.21 2.30 -31.93
N GLN A 78 -3.40 1.07 -31.45
CA GLN A 78 -2.79 -0.14 -32.03
C GLN A 78 -3.30 -0.41 -33.45
N GLN A 79 -4.60 -0.24 -33.70
CA GLN A 79 -5.18 -0.41 -35.05
C GLN A 79 -4.77 0.69 -36.01
N ALA A 80 -4.70 1.94 -35.55
CA ALA A 80 -4.20 3.06 -36.35
C ALA A 80 -2.71 2.87 -36.71
N LEU A 81 -1.92 2.30 -35.81
CA LEU A 81 -0.51 1.97 -36.08
C LEU A 81 -0.38 0.81 -37.07
N ALA A 82 -1.23 -0.22 -36.97
CA ALA A 82 -1.27 -1.34 -37.91
C ALA A 82 -1.73 -0.94 -39.33
N ALA A 83 -2.64 0.03 -39.44
CA ALA A 83 -3.11 0.56 -40.72
C ALA A 83 -2.08 1.45 -41.45
N GLN A 84 -1.03 1.91 -40.76
CA GLN A 84 0.05 2.72 -41.33
C GLN A 84 1.25 1.88 -41.83
N ILE A 85 1.23 0.56 -41.65
CA ILE A 85 2.26 -0.35 -42.18
C ILE A 85 1.81 -0.83 -43.57
N PRO A 86 2.49 -0.46 -44.68
CA PRO A 86 2.10 -0.89 -46.01
C PRO A 86 2.29 -2.41 -46.16
N ALA A 87 1.27 -3.13 -46.62
CA ALA A 87 1.38 -4.53 -46.97
C ALA A 87 2.39 -4.72 -48.13
N PRO A 88 3.36 -5.65 -48.04
CA PRO A 88 4.25 -5.95 -49.16
C PRO A 88 3.47 -6.72 -50.22
N GLN A 89 3.12 -6.05 -51.32
CA GLN A 89 2.66 -6.71 -52.54
C GLN A 89 3.83 -7.51 -53.13
N GLY A 90 3.56 -8.78 -53.43
CA GLY A 90 4.57 -9.79 -53.68
C GLY A 90 5.42 -9.61 -54.94
N ALA A 91 6.59 -10.23 -54.89
CA ALA A 91 7.28 -10.73 -56.08
C ALA A 91 7.06 -12.25 -56.16
N THR A 92 6.37 -12.66 -57.22
CA THR A 92 6.44 -13.92 -57.98
C THR A 92 7.74 -14.71 -57.71
N SER A 93 7.74 -16.03 -57.48
CA SER A 93 7.14 -17.07 -58.32
C SER A 93 7.31 -18.43 -57.61
N LYS A 94 6.24 -19.21 -57.49
CA LYS A 94 6.31 -20.68 -57.45
C LYS A 94 4.92 -21.24 -57.76
N GLN A 95 4.87 -21.93 -58.88
CA GLN A 95 3.68 -22.41 -59.58
C GLN A 95 3.33 -23.82 -59.09
N TYR A 96 2.01 -24.08 -59.01
CA TYR A 96 1.35 -25.39 -58.82
C TYR A 96 1.56 -26.06 -57.44
N SER A 97 0.56 -26.07 -56.55
CA SER A 97 -0.72 -26.79 -56.57
C SER A 97 -0.69 -28.05 -55.69
N SER A 98 -1.85 -28.31 -55.11
CA SER A 98 -2.33 -29.58 -54.52
C SER A 98 -1.71 -30.07 -53.21
N ARG A 99 -2.31 -29.60 -52.10
CA ARG A 99 -3.24 -30.39 -51.27
C ARG A 99 -3.01 -31.91 -51.27
N THR A 100 -2.44 -32.42 -50.17
CA THR A 100 -2.84 -33.62 -49.41
C THR A 100 -1.96 -33.59 -48.15
N GLY A 101 -2.55 -33.41 -46.97
CA GLY A 101 -2.86 -34.53 -46.10
C GLY A 101 -1.81 -34.63 -44.99
N THR A 102 -2.26 -34.40 -43.75
CA THR A 102 -1.69 -34.92 -42.49
C THR A 102 -0.18 -34.83 -42.27
N SER A 103 0.26 -33.93 -41.40
CA SER A 103 1.09 -34.31 -40.24
C SER A 103 1.20 -33.18 -39.22
N GLU A 104 1.23 -33.64 -37.99
CA GLU A 104 1.35 -32.90 -36.75
C GLU A 104 2.60 -32.03 -36.68
N LYS A 105 2.56 -31.09 -35.72
CA LYS A 105 3.70 -30.54 -34.99
C LYS A 105 4.59 -29.57 -35.78
N THR A 106 4.41 -28.27 -35.52
CA THR A 106 5.39 -27.43 -34.78
C THR A 106 4.92 -25.97 -34.71
N ALA A 107 5.43 -25.29 -33.70
CA ALA A 107 5.15 -23.95 -33.20
C ALA A 107 5.04 -22.81 -34.23
N SER A 108 4.33 -21.75 -33.84
CA SER A 108 4.95 -20.45 -33.52
C SER A 108 3.94 -19.55 -32.81
N SER A 109 4.08 -19.44 -31.48
CA SER A 109 3.66 -18.26 -30.75
C SER A 109 4.67 -17.15 -31.05
N ASP A 110 4.35 -16.21 -31.93
CA ASP A 110 5.17 -15.01 -32.06
C ASP A 110 4.27 -13.82 -32.40
N GLY A 111 3.90 -13.12 -31.33
CA GLY A 111 3.26 -11.80 -31.36
C GLY A 111 3.55 -10.99 -30.10
N GLU A 112 4.42 -11.47 -29.20
CA GLU A 112 4.70 -10.80 -27.94
C GLU A 112 5.83 -9.78 -28.13
N THR A 113 5.53 -8.50 -27.93
CA THR A 113 6.52 -7.44 -28.11
C THR A 113 7.67 -7.61 -27.11
N PRO A 114 8.90 -7.14 -27.43
CA PRO A 114 10.02 -7.18 -26.48
C PRO A 114 9.69 -6.52 -25.13
N PHE A 115 8.85 -5.49 -25.14
CA PHE A 115 8.33 -4.84 -23.94
C PHE A 115 7.41 -5.77 -23.12
N ALA A 116 6.44 -6.44 -23.76
CA ALA A 116 5.55 -7.39 -23.09
C ALA A 116 6.33 -8.54 -22.44
N LYS A 117 7.35 -9.08 -23.15
CA LYS A 117 8.23 -10.11 -22.60
C LYS A 117 9.03 -9.62 -21.38
N ALA A 118 9.53 -8.38 -21.40
CA ALA A 118 10.25 -7.81 -20.27
C ALA A 118 9.35 -7.59 -19.05
N VAL A 119 8.11 -7.12 -19.26
CA VAL A 119 7.12 -6.95 -18.18
C VAL A 119 6.75 -8.31 -17.58
N SER A 120 6.50 -9.33 -18.40
CA SER A 120 6.20 -10.67 -17.90
C SER A 120 7.36 -11.27 -17.12
N ALA A 121 8.60 -11.12 -17.61
CA ALA A 121 9.78 -11.62 -16.91
C ALA A 121 9.98 -10.92 -15.54
N LEU A 122 9.72 -9.60 -15.47
CA LEU A 122 9.79 -8.87 -14.22
C LEU A 122 8.70 -9.29 -13.24
N ALA A 123 7.48 -9.50 -13.73
CA ALA A 123 6.38 -10.02 -12.91
C ALA A 123 6.67 -11.42 -12.37
N SER A 124 7.22 -12.32 -13.19
CA SER A 124 7.69 -13.63 -12.73
C SER A 124 8.72 -13.50 -11.62
N ARG A 125 9.73 -12.63 -11.79
CA ARG A 125 10.77 -12.42 -10.78
C ARG A 125 10.22 -11.83 -9.47
N ALA A 126 9.21 -10.96 -9.54
CA ALA A 126 8.51 -10.47 -8.35
C ALA A 126 7.76 -11.59 -7.63
N GLY A 127 7.14 -12.50 -8.39
CA GLY A 127 6.55 -13.73 -7.86
C GLY A 127 7.58 -14.62 -7.16
N ASP A 128 8.73 -14.86 -7.81
CA ASP A 128 9.82 -15.67 -7.25
C ASP A 128 10.37 -15.06 -5.96
N LEU A 129 10.53 -13.73 -5.91
CA LEU A 129 10.98 -13.00 -4.73
C LEU A 129 10.00 -13.15 -3.56
N ASN A 130 8.69 -13.01 -3.82
CA ASN A 130 7.67 -13.23 -2.79
C ASN A 130 7.63 -14.71 -2.34
N GLN A 131 7.85 -15.66 -3.25
CA GLN A 131 7.91 -17.07 -2.91
C GLN A 131 9.06 -17.42 -1.95
N GLN A 132 10.17 -16.67 -1.97
CA GLN A 132 11.26 -16.86 -1.00
C GLN A 132 10.83 -16.61 0.45
N PHE A 133 9.86 -15.73 0.69
CA PHE A 133 9.31 -15.53 2.04
C PHE A 133 8.43 -16.69 2.49
N GLN A 134 7.66 -17.28 1.56
CA GLN A 134 6.84 -18.46 1.85
C GLN A 134 7.67 -19.70 2.20
N THR A 135 8.87 -19.83 1.63
CA THR A 135 9.80 -20.92 1.96
C THR A 135 10.63 -20.64 3.22
N MET A 136 10.71 -19.38 3.64
CA MET A 136 11.45 -18.93 4.83
C MET A 136 10.58 -18.02 5.70
N PRO A 137 9.54 -18.56 6.36
CA PRO A 137 8.59 -17.76 7.15
C PRO A 137 9.25 -17.07 8.35
N ASP A 138 10.41 -17.57 8.82
CA ASP A 138 11.22 -16.91 9.85
C ASP A 138 11.89 -15.62 9.35
N LYS A 139 11.86 -15.36 8.04
CA LYS A 139 12.40 -14.15 7.41
C LYS A 139 11.33 -13.10 7.11
N GLU A 140 10.06 -13.42 7.31
CA GLU A 140 8.94 -12.51 7.13
C GLU A 140 8.85 -11.47 8.25
N ILE A 141 8.21 -10.35 7.92
CA ILE A 141 7.75 -9.37 8.89
C ILE A 141 6.30 -8.99 8.56
N PRO A 142 5.46 -8.65 9.55
CA PRO A 142 4.09 -8.22 9.32
C PRO A 142 3.95 -7.05 8.34
N GLU A 143 4.94 -6.15 8.28
CA GLU A 143 4.91 -4.96 7.43
C GLU A 143 4.94 -5.26 5.93
N LEU A 144 5.30 -6.50 5.53
CA LEU A 144 5.22 -6.92 4.13
C LEU A 144 3.81 -6.72 3.54
N GLN A 145 2.78 -6.74 4.38
CA GLN A 145 1.38 -6.50 3.97
C GLN A 145 1.12 -5.10 3.41
N TYR A 146 2.02 -4.13 3.66
CA TYR A 146 1.89 -2.75 3.18
C TYR A 146 2.59 -2.51 1.83
N LEU A 147 3.22 -3.54 1.26
CA LEU A 147 3.82 -3.47 -0.06
C LEU A 147 2.75 -3.58 -1.14
N ASP A 148 2.79 -2.68 -2.11
CA ASP A 148 1.96 -2.75 -3.32
C ASP A 148 2.69 -3.50 -4.45
N GLU A 149 1.99 -3.82 -5.54
CA GLU A 149 2.58 -4.52 -6.69
C GLU A 149 3.73 -3.73 -7.32
N GLY A 150 3.69 -2.40 -7.24
CA GLY A 150 4.75 -1.52 -7.73
C GLY A 150 6.04 -1.69 -6.93
N ASP A 151 5.96 -1.80 -5.61
CA ASP A 151 7.11 -2.08 -4.74
C ASP A 151 7.75 -3.43 -5.10
N TRP A 152 6.93 -4.47 -5.24
CA TRP A 152 7.43 -5.81 -5.58
C TRP A 152 8.14 -5.83 -6.92
N LEU A 153 7.58 -5.18 -7.95
CA LEU A 153 8.23 -5.06 -9.26
C LEU A 153 9.51 -4.22 -9.20
N HIS A 154 9.52 -3.14 -8.41
CA HIS A 154 10.71 -2.31 -8.21
C HIS A 154 11.86 -3.10 -7.59
N LEU A 155 11.59 -3.84 -6.51
CA LEU A 155 12.56 -4.66 -5.80
C LEU A 155 13.05 -5.84 -6.66
N ALA A 156 12.14 -6.49 -7.37
CA ALA A 156 12.46 -7.59 -8.28
C ALA A 156 13.44 -7.19 -9.38
N LYS A 157 13.38 -5.94 -9.85
CA LYS A 157 14.28 -5.44 -10.90
C LYS A 157 15.76 -5.51 -10.47
N ALA A 158 16.06 -5.23 -9.20
CA ALA A 158 17.41 -5.23 -8.65
C ALA A 158 17.80 -6.54 -7.96
N ALA A 159 16.83 -7.42 -7.67
CA ALA A 159 17.07 -8.66 -6.95
C ALA A 159 17.96 -9.65 -7.73
N ASN A 160 18.97 -10.17 -7.04
CA ASN A 160 19.74 -11.33 -7.49
C ASN A 160 19.21 -12.57 -6.76
N LEU A 161 18.47 -13.43 -7.46
CA LEU A 161 17.92 -14.66 -6.89
C LEU A 161 18.73 -15.92 -7.25
N ASP A 162 19.85 -15.75 -7.95
CA ASP A 162 20.66 -16.86 -8.47
C ASP A 162 21.70 -17.35 -7.45
N SER A 163 21.89 -16.64 -6.33
CA SER A 163 22.81 -17.03 -5.26
C SER A 163 22.20 -16.85 -3.87
N PRO A 164 22.62 -17.65 -2.86
CA PRO A 164 22.14 -17.53 -1.49
C PRO A 164 22.36 -16.13 -0.90
N GLU A 165 23.51 -15.51 -1.15
CA GLU A 165 23.82 -14.16 -0.69
C GLU A 165 22.95 -13.11 -1.37
N GLY A 166 22.68 -13.28 -2.66
CA GLY A 166 21.78 -12.43 -3.44
C GLY A 166 20.35 -12.49 -2.90
N VAL A 167 19.85 -13.71 -2.64
CA VAL A 167 18.52 -13.93 -2.05
C VAL A 167 18.46 -13.26 -0.67
N ARG A 168 19.46 -13.48 0.18
CA ARG A 168 19.51 -12.88 1.52
C ARG A 168 19.44 -11.34 1.46
N LYS A 169 20.19 -10.72 0.54
CA LYS A 169 20.14 -9.27 0.30
C LYS A 169 18.78 -8.82 -0.22
N ALA A 170 18.22 -9.51 -1.21
CA ALA A 170 16.91 -9.17 -1.77
C ALA A 170 15.81 -9.21 -0.69
N LEU A 171 15.83 -10.20 0.20
CA LEU A 171 14.89 -10.28 1.33
C LEU A 171 15.05 -9.11 2.32
N ALA A 172 16.29 -8.69 2.59
CA ALA A 172 16.56 -7.52 3.43
C ALA A 172 16.06 -6.22 2.78
N ASP A 173 16.28 -6.07 1.48
CA ASP A 173 15.80 -4.90 0.71
C ASP A 173 14.25 -4.85 0.72
N VAL A 174 13.57 -5.99 0.60
CA VAL A 174 12.09 -6.07 0.72
C VAL A 174 11.62 -5.68 2.12
N ARG A 175 12.23 -6.22 3.19
CA ARG A 175 11.89 -5.84 4.56
C ARG A 175 12.12 -4.35 4.81
N GLN A 176 13.18 -3.78 4.26
CA GLN A 176 13.44 -2.34 4.36
C GLN A 176 12.34 -1.52 3.67
N GLN A 177 11.94 -1.89 2.46
CA GLN A 177 10.86 -1.20 1.74
C GLN A 177 9.53 -1.29 2.49
N ALA A 178 9.20 -2.46 3.04
CA ALA A 178 7.99 -2.68 3.82
C ALA A 178 7.93 -1.75 5.05
N LYS A 179 9.04 -1.65 5.78
CA LYS A 179 9.16 -0.72 6.92
C LYS A 179 9.06 0.73 6.49
N ALA A 180 9.60 1.09 5.32
CA ALA A 180 9.48 2.43 4.77
C ALA A 180 8.03 2.78 4.36
N ARG A 181 7.22 1.79 3.95
CA ARG A 181 5.77 1.97 3.72
C ARG A 181 5.00 2.15 5.02
N PHE A 182 5.38 1.45 6.07
CA PHE A 182 4.69 1.52 7.36
C PHE A 182 5.07 2.76 8.20
N ALA A 183 6.32 3.21 8.17
CA ALA A 183 6.81 4.29 9.03
C ALA A 183 5.99 5.60 8.94
N PRO A 184 5.55 6.09 7.76
CA PRO A 184 4.69 7.27 7.66
C PRO A 184 3.31 7.08 8.32
N LEU A 185 2.74 5.87 8.27
CA LEU A 185 1.48 5.56 8.94
C LEU A 185 1.66 5.69 10.46
N LEU A 186 2.78 5.18 10.98
CA LEU A 186 3.11 5.24 12.39
C LEU A 186 3.46 6.67 12.86
N THR A 187 4.19 7.45 12.06
CA THR A 187 4.43 8.89 12.31
C THR A 187 3.10 9.65 12.41
N THR A 188 2.19 9.41 11.47
CA THR A 188 0.88 10.07 11.44
C THR A 188 0.04 9.69 12.65
N ALA A 189 0.02 8.40 13.01
CA ALA A 189 -0.70 7.92 14.18
C ALA A 189 -0.16 8.51 15.49
N LEU A 190 1.17 8.60 15.62
CA LEU A 190 1.83 9.21 16.78
C LEU A 190 1.50 10.71 16.88
N ALA A 191 1.56 11.44 15.76
CA ALA A 191 1.21 12.86 15.73
C ALA A 191 -0.27 13.09 16.09
N GLY A 192 -1.18 12.26 15.57
CA GLY A 192 -2.59 12.28 15.91
C GLY A 192 -2.83 12.07 17.40
N PHE A 193 -2.17 11.08 18.00
CA PHE A 193 -2.26 10.84 19.44
C PHE A 193 -1.83 12.07 20.25
N TYR A 194 -0.70 12.69 19.90
CA TYR A 194 -0.22 13.88 20.59
C TYR A 194 -1.20 15.05 20.51
N ASN A 195 -1.84 15.26 19.36
CA ASN A 195 -2.81 16.33 19.17
C ASN A 195 -4.03 16.16 20.09
N ASP A 196 -4.50 14.93 20.26
CA ASP A 196 -5.70 14.63 21.07
C ASP A 196 -5.40 14.50 22.57
N ASN A 197 -4.15 14.26 22.95
CA ASN A 197 -3.75 13.94 24.32
C ASN A 197 -2.86 15.02 24.95
N ASN A 198 -3.08 16.31 24.62
CA ASN A 198 -2.35 17.45 25.19
C ASN A 198 -0.82 17.33 25.09
N ALA A 199 -0.33 16.84 23.94
CA ALA A 199 1.08 16.57 23.67
C ALA A 199 1.76 15.59 24.64
N GLN A 200 0.99 14.75 25.34
CA GLN A 200 1.55 13.66 26.15
C GLN A 200 1.94 12.48 25.25
N PRO A 201 3.06 11.80 25.55
CA PRO A 201 3.44 10.59 24.84
C PRO A 201 2.46 9.44 25.11
N PRO A 202 2.27 8.52 24.14
CA PRO A 202 1.60 7.26 24.43
C PRO A 202 2.42 6.46 25.45
N ILE A 203 1.74 5.69 26.29
CA ILE A 203 2.35 4.75 27.24
C ILE A 203 2.35 3.31 26.71
N SER A 204 1.66 3.05 25.61
CA SER A 204 1.65 1.75 24.92
C SER A 204 1.38 1.90 23.43
N MET A 205 1.90 0.99 22.60
CA MET A 205 1.66 0.99 21.16
C MET A 205 0.18 0.84 20.79
N ALA A 206 -0.60 0.11 21.61
CA ALA A 206 -2.03 -0.11 21.38
C ALA A 206 -2.85 1.19 21.38
N GLN A 207 -2.40 2.23 22.09
CA GLN A 207 -3.06 3.54 22.10
C GLN A 207 -3.01 4.27 20.75
N LEU A 208 -2.11 3.87 19.86
CA LEU A 208 -1.99 4.44 18.52
C LEU A 208 -3.00 3.86 17.53
N LYS A 209 -3.60 2.68 17.82
CA LYS A 209 -4.54 1.99 16.92
C LYS A 209 -5.66 2.89 16.36
N PRO A 210 -6.33 3.73 17.16
CA PRO A 210 -7.39 4.61 16.66
C PRO A 210 -6.92 5.69 15.67
N TYR A 211 -5.61 5.96 15.63
CA TYR A 211 -5.03 7.06 14.86
C TYR A 211 -4.47 6.63 13.50
N PHE A 212 -4.50 5.34 13.18
CA PHE A 212 -4.12 4.88 11.84
C PHE A 212 -5.26 5.08 10.84
N SER A 213 -4.90 5.51 9.64
CA SER A 213 -5.83 5.64 8.50
C SER A 213 -6.26 4.29 7.92
N VAL A 214 -5.52 3.23 8.24
CA VAL A 214 -5.81 1.84 7.85
C VAL A 214 -5.78 0.97 9.10
N PRO A 215 -6.56 -0.12 9.18
CA PRO A 215 -6.45 -1.08 10.26
C PRO A 215 -5.02 -1.65 10.33
N VAL A 216 -4.41 -1.60 11.51
CA VAL A 216 -3.09 -2.18 11.79
C VAL A 216 -3.26 -3.31 12.80
N ASP A 217 -2.69 -4.46 12.48
CA ASP A 217 -2.73 -5.62 13.36
C ASP A 217 -1.80 -5.49 14.58
N ASP A 218 -2.09 -6.25 15.63
CA ASP A 218 -1.30 -6.23 16.85
C ASP A 218 0.10 -6.83 16.66
N ALA A 219 0.28 -7.73 15.67
CA ALA A 219 1.56 -8.36 15.39
C ALA A 219 2.59 -7.34 14.84
N THR A 220 2.12 -6.42 13.99
CA THR A 220 2.89 -5.30 13.45
C THR A 220 3.28 -4.38 14.59
N LEU A 221 2.33 -3.95 15.42
CA LEU A 221 2.62 -3.04 16.54
C LEU A 221 3.53 -3.66 17.60
N ALA A 222 3.46 -4.97 17.82
CA ALA A 222 4.33 -5.68 18.76
C ALA A 222 5.82 -5.65 18.38
N ARG A 223 6.14 -5.32 17.12
CA ARG A 223 7.52 -5.11 16.67
C ARG A 223 8.09 -3.75 17.07
N TYR A 224 7.34 -2.88 17.72
CA TYR A 224 7.75 -1.52 18.02
C TYR A 224 7.65 -1.22 19.51
N ASN A 225 8.56 -0.38 20.00
CA ASN A 225 8.65 0.03 21.39
C ASN A 225 8.66 1.55 21.52
N ILE A 226 7.94 2.07 22.50
CA ILE A 226 8.02 3.49 22.87
C ILE A 226 9.27 3.69 23.73
N VAL A 227 10.12 4.63 23.32
CA VAL A 227 11.38 4.95 23.97
C VAL A 227 11.37 6.43 24.33
N THR A 228 11.65 6.73 25.59
CA THR A 228 11.84 8.10 26.07
C THR A 228 13.31 8.31 26.41
N ASP A 229 13.91 9.35 25.82
CA ASP A 229 15.27 9.76 26.16
C ASP A 229 15.28 10.35 27.59
N PRO A 230 15.99 9.73 28.55
CA PRO A 230 16.00 10.17 29.94
C PRO A 230 16.68 11.53 30.14
N SER A 231 17.50 11.98 29.18
CA SER A 231 18.11 13.31 29.18
C SER A 231 17.17 14.40 28.69
N GLY A 232 16.00 14.03 28.15
CA GLY A 232 15.04 14.96 27.55
C GLY A 232 15.48 15.48 26.18
N LYS A 233 16.59 14.99 25.62
CA LYS A 233 17.04 15.38 24.27
C LYS A 233 15.98 15.00 23.25
N GLN A 234 15.58 15.98 22.44
CA GLN A 234 14.60 15.77 21.39
C GLN A 234 15.24 15.10 20.16
N LYS A 235 14.54 14.12 19.62
CA LYS A 235 14.84 13.40 18.39
C LYS A 235 13.55 13.25 17.60
N LEU A 236 13.59 13.53 16.29
CA LEU A 236 12.41 13.42 15.43
C LEU A 236 11.17 14.18 15.99
N GLY A 237 11.40 15.33 16.63
CA GLY A 237 10.37 16.22 17.16
C GLY A 237 9.95 16.02 18.61
N SER A 238 10.46 15.01 19.34
CA SER A 238 10.09 14.75 20.74
C SER A 238 11.22 14.05 21.50
N SER A 239 11.22 14.10 22.83
CA SER A 239 12.09 13.23 23.65
C SER A 239 11.60 11.79 23.69
N THR A 240 10.34 11.55 23.29
CA THR A 240 9.77 10.22 23.13
C THR A 240 9.58 9.90 21.65
N TYR A 241 10.07 8.74 21.24
CA TYR A 241 10.00 8.22 19.88
C TYR A 241 9.69 6.73 19.92
N ILE A 242 9.34 6.17 18.78
CA ILE A 242 9.11 4.73 18.61
C ILE A 242 10.35 4.13 17.96
N SER A 243 10.84 3.03 18.51
CA SER A 243 11.97 2.28 17.99
C SER A 243 11.52 0.90 17.54
N GLU A 244 12.00 0.46 16.38
CA GLU A 244 11.83 -0.91 15.93
C GLU A 244 12.45 -1.90 16.95
N GLY A 245 11.89 -3.10 17.04
CA GLY A 245 12.49 -4.22 17.73
C GLY A 245 13.70 -4.77 16.99
N PRO A 246 14.22 -5.93 17.43
CA PRO A 246 15.38 -6.54 16.79
C PRO A 246 15.15 -6.84 15.30
N PRO A 247 16.20 -6.71 14.45
CA PRO A 247 16.12 -7.06 13.05
C PRO A 247 15.97 -8.56 12.82
N VAL A 248 15.46 -8.94 11.66
CA VAL A 248 15.49 -10.32 11.18
C VAL A 248 16.90 -10.70 10.73
N ASP A 249 17.58 -9.77 10.06
CA ASP A 249 18.98 -9.91 9.63
C ASP A 249 19.86 -8.84 10.30
N THR A 250 20.73 -9.27 11.22
CA THR A 250 21.59 -8.36 11.99
C THR A 250 22.72 -7.72 11.18
N VAL A 251 22.89 -8.07 9.90
CA VAL A 251 23.95 -7.55 9.03
C VAL A 251 23.38 -6.64 7.95
N LEU A 252 22.33 -7.10 7.27
CA LEU A 252 21.79 -6.45 6.07
C LEU A 252 20.55 -5.61 6.34
N ASP A 253 19.81 -5.87 7.41
CA ASP A 253 18.65 -5.04 7.72
C ASP A 253 19.10 -3.67 8.27
N SER A 254 18.20 -2.70 8.12
CA SER A 254 18.30 -1.40 8.78
C SER A 254 17.39 -1.35 10.00
N HIS A 255 17.68 -0.47 10.97
CA HIS A 255 16.88 -0.21 12.17
C HIS A 255 16.10 1.09 12.02
N PHE A 256 14.77 1.03 12.23
CA PHE A 256 13.89 2.18 12.09
C PHE A 256 13.58 2.85 13.43
N GLU A 257 13.55 4.18 13.41
CA GLU A 257 13.08 5.02 14.51
C GLU A 257 12.09 6.04 13.98
N ILE A 258 10.99 6.23 14.67
CA ILE A 258 9.83 6.99 14.23
C ILE A 258 9.49 8.03 15.29
N GLY A 259 9.35 9.29 14.91
CA GLY A 259 8.91 10.37 15.79
C GLY A 259 7.82 11.22 15.16
N LEU A 260 7.53 12.37 15.80
CA LEU A 260 6.46 13.28 15.41
C LEU A 260 6.69 13.97 14.06
N THR A 261 7.95 14.24 13.71
CA THR A 261 8.28 14.99 12.48
C THR A 261 8.76 14.10 11.34
N GLY A 262 8.83 12.79 11.54
CA GLY A 262 9.29 11.84 10.53
C GLY A 262 9.92 10.60 11.13
N TRP A 263 10.75 9.93 10.34
CA TRP A 263 11.43 8.70 10.73
C TRP A 263 12.86 8.71 10.20
N SER A 264 13.70 7.87 10.80
CA SER A 264 15.07 7.59 10.35
C SER A 264 15.29 6.10 10.23
N SER A 265 16.16 5.71 9.32
CA SER A 265 16.63 4.34 9.16
C SER A 265 18.15 4.33 9.24
N ASN A 266 18.71 3.46 10.06
CA ASN A 266 20.15 3.30 10.23
C ASN A 266 20.54 1.86 9.87
N SER A 267 21.46 1.68 8.94
CA SER A 267 22.01 0.34 8.66
C SER A 267 22.68 -0.22 9.92
N ILE A 268 22.37 -1.47 10.25
CA ILE A 268 22.82 -2.09 11.52
C ILE A 268 24.33 -2.32 11.49
N ASN A 269 24.88 -2.52 10.30
CA ASN A 269 26.31 -2.56 10.08
C ASN A 269 26.79 -1.41 9.18
N GLN A 270 27.31 -0.33 9.79
CA GLN A 270 27.94 0.79 9.06
C GLN A 270 29.17 0.37 8.22
N SER A 271 29.74 -0.83 8.44
CA SER A 271 30.92 -1.31 7.74
C SER A 271 30.63 -2.05 6.42
N TYR A 272 29.36 -2.31 6.08
CA TYR A 272 28.96 -2.79 4.76
C TYR A 272 28.73 -1.61 3.80
N THR A 273 29.72 -0.72 3.69
CA THR A 273 29.81 0.16 2.52
C THR A 273 30.32 -0.70 1.38
N GLU A 274 29.45 -0.99 0.41
CA GLU A 274 29.88 -1.52 -0.89
C GLU A 274 30.87 -0.52 -1.51
N LYS A 275 32.17 -0.77 -1.29
CA LYS A 275 33.20 -0.41 -2.24
C LYS A 275 33.01 -1.35 -3.44
N ASN A 276 32.17 -0.97 -4.39
CA ASN A 276 32.21 -1.54 -5.73
C ASN A 276 32.04 -0.44 -6.79
N ARG A 277 33.20 -0.17 -7.41
CA ARG A 277 33.55 0.47 -8.69
C ARG A 277 32.45 1.12 -9.52
#